data_AF-A0A8T0UTC7-F1
#
_entry.id   AF-A0A8T0UTC7-F1
#
_cell.length_a   1.000
_cell.length_b   1.000
_cell.length_c   1.000
_cell.angle_alpha   90.00
_cell.angle_beta   90.00
_cell.angle_gamma   90.00
#
_symmetry.space_group_name_H-M   'P 1'
#
loop_
_entity.id
_entity.type
_entity.pdbx_description
1 polymer ?
#
loop_
_entity_poly.entity_id
_entity_poly.type
_entity_poly.pdbx_seq_one_letter_code
_entity_poly.pdbx_strand_id
1 'polypeptide(L)'
;MASGGGSSSSNSSRGSSSSRGWTQRQNKQFECALAVYDRETPDRWHNVARYMGGAKSADEVRRHFEQLVADVAQIEAGRVPFPRYAADDDAAAATSSRTKYLKFQ
;
A
#
# COMPACT_ATOMS: atom_id res chain seq x y z
N MET A 1 17.51 51.70 31.82
CA MET A 1 16.23 51.70 31.08
C MET A 1 16.35 50.72 29.91
N ALA A 2 15.50 49.69 29.96
CA ALA A 2 15.08 48.73 28.93
C ALA A 2 16.13 47.94 28.10
N SER A 3 16.10 46.63 28.36
CA SER A 3 16.67 45.52 27.61
C SER A 3 15.92 45.19 26.31
N GLY A 4 16.57 44.38 25.46
CA GLY A 4 15.91 43.46 24.51
C GLY A 4 15.81 43.98 23.07
N GLY A 5 16.01 43.17 22.02
CA GLY A 5 16.07 41.72 21.96
C GLY A 5 16.55 41.25 20.58
N GLY A 6 17.24 40.10 20.58
CA GLY A 6 17.54 39.36 19.37
C GLY A 6 16.26 38.76 18.80
N SER A 7 15.98 39.04 17.52
CA SER A 7 14.91 38.36 16.79
C SER A 7 15.49 37.10 16.18
N SER A 8 15.34 35.99 16.91
CA SER A 8 15.56 34.64 16.40
C SER A 8 14.52 34.37 15.31
N SER A 9 15.00 34.16 14.09
CA SER A 9 14.21 33.68 12.97
C SER A 9 13.58 32.33 13.34
N SER A 10 12.25 32.33 13.33
CA SER A 10 11.40 31.19 13.58
C SER A 10 11.71 30.07 12.58
N ASN A 11 12.40 29.03 13.05
CA ASN A 11 12.46 27.76 12.35
C ASN A 11 11.04 27.16 12.40
N SER A 12 10.26 27.40 11.35
CA SER A 12 9.04 26.66 11.08
C SER A 12 9.41 25.20 10.84
N SER A 13 9.51 24.45 11.94
CA SER A 13 9.43 23.00 11.97
C SER A 13 8.06 22.64 11.43
N ARG A 14 7.99 22.51 10.10
CA ARG A 14 6.90 21.84 9.40
C ARG A 14 6.76 20.49 10.11
N GLY A 15 5.77 20.41 10.99
CA GLY A 15 5.39 19.21 11.68
C GLY A 15 4.89 18.23 10.63
N SER A 16 5.83 17.52 10.02
CA SER A 16 5.56 16.22 9.43
C SER A 16 5.34 15.30 10.62
N SER A 17 4.14 15.37 11.18
CA SER A 17 3.65 14.40 12.15
C SER A 17 3.98 13.03 11.58
N SER A 18 4.86 12.35 12.30
CA SER A 18 5.52 11.12 11.92
C SER A 18 4.49 10.02 11.65
N SER A 19 3.89 9.98 10.46
CA SER A 19 3.36 8.72 9.94
C SER A 19 4.60 7.89 9.65
N ARG A 20 5.03 7.10 10.65
CA ARG A 20 5.95 5.98 10.40
C ARG A 20 5.16 5.07 9.48
N GLY A 21 5.34 5.24 8.16
CA GLY A 21 4.67 4.44 7.14
C GLY A 21 4.88 2.95 7.36
N TRP A 22 4.10 2.14 6.65
CA TRP A 22 4.22 0.68 6.75
C TRP A 22 5.52 0.20 6.12
N THR A 23 6.40 -0.36 6.94
CA THR A 23 7.60 -1.05 6.42
C THR A 23 7.20 -2.37 5.75
N GLN A 24 8.03 -2.89 4.83
CA GLN A 24 7.77 -4.18 4.18
C GLN A 24 7.60 -5.33 5.19
N ARG A 25 8.40 -5.32 6.27
CA ARG A 25 8.28 -6.32 7.35
C ARG A 25 6.97 -6.19 8.13
N GLN A 26 6.49 -4.97 8.37
CA GLN A 26 5.19 -4.76 9.02
C GLN A 26 4.04 -5.18 8.10
N ASN A 27 4.13 -4.86 6.80
CA ASN A 27 3.12 -5.26 5.82
C ASN A 27 3.01 -6.78 5.72
N LYS A 28 4.15 -7.49 5.65
CA LYS A 28 4.15 -8.95 5.63
C LYS A 28 3.51 -9.56 6.88
N GLN A 29 3.82 -9.02 8.06
CA GLN A 29 3.19 -9.49 9.31
C GLN A 29 1.69 -9.21 9.34
N PHE A 30 1.27 -8.07 8.82
CA PHE A 30 -0.14 -7.72 8.68
C PHE A 30 -0.88 -8.69 7.75
N GLU A 31 -0.33 -8.98 6.57
CA GLU A 31 -0.91 -9.97 5.65
C GLU A 31 -1.03 -11.36 6.29
N CYS A 32 0.03 -11.82 6.99
CA CYS A 32 -0.04 -13.06 7.76
C CYS A 32 -1.12 -13.02 8.84
N ALA A 33 -1.26 -11.91 9.56
CA ALA A 33 -2.28 -11.75 10.58
C ALA A 33 -3.71 -11.78 9.98
N LEU A 34 -3.92 -11.20 8.80
CA LEU A 34 -5.21 -11.27 8.11
C LEU A 34 -5.59 -12.69 7.68
N ALA A 35 -4.60 -13.56 7.43
CA ALA A 35 -4.83 -14.97 7.12
C ALA A 35 -5.22 -15.79 8.37
N VAL A 36 -4.77 -15.36 9.56
CA VAL A 36 -5.12 -15.99 10.84
C VAL A 36 -6.46 -15.50 11.37
N TYR A 37 -6.70 -14.18 11.30
CA TYR A 37 -7.91 -13.53 11.79
C TYR A 37 -8.80 -13.12 10.62
N ASP A 38 -9.80 -13.94 10.36
CA ASP A 38 -10.79 -13.76 9.32
C ASP A 38 -11.77 -12.60 9.63
N ARG A 39 -12.84 -12.47 8.82
CA ARG A 39 -13.83 -11.40 8.97
C ARG A 39 -14.78 -11.58 10.15
N GLU A 40 -14.99 -12.81 10.62
CA GLU A 40 -15.94 -13.14 11.68
C GLU A 40 -15.28 -13.09 13.07
N THR A 41 -13.94 -13.02 13.10
CA THR A 41 -13.15 -12.87 14.32
C THR A 41 -13.61 -11.61 15.11
N PRO A 42 -14.08 -11.77 16.35
CA PRO A 42 -14.38 -10.63 17.23
C PRO A 42 -13.09 -9.87 17.55
N ASP A 43 -13.19 -8.54 17.69
CA ASP A 43 -12.04 -7.67 17.96
C ASP A 43 -10.85 -7.86 16.99
N ARG A 44 -11.15 -8.25 15.74
CA ARG A 44 -10.17 -8.57 14.68
C ARG A 44 -8.97 -7.63 14.67
N TRP A 45 -9.21 -6.31 14.67
CA TRP A 45 -8.13 -5.32 14.55
C TRP A 45 -7.23 -5.26 15.78
N HIS A 46 -7.77 -5.48 16.98
CA HIS A 46 -6.97 -5.59 18.19
C HIS A 46 -6.12 -6.87 18.16
N ASN A 47 -6.67 -7.98 17.69
CA ASN A 47 -5.95 -9.24 17.55
C ASN A 47 -4.80 -9.14 16.52
N VAL A 48 -5.05 -8.50 15.37
CA VAL A 48 -4.02 -8.23 14.36
C VAL A 48 -2.93 -7.30 14.91
N ALA A 49 -3.30 -6.20 15.57
CA ALA A 49 -2.35 -5.28 16.19
C ALA A 49 -1.45 -6.01 17.22
N ARG A 50 -2.05 -6.88 18.03
CA ARG A 50 -1.33 -7.71 19.01
C ARG A 50 -0.40 -8.72 18.35
N TYR A 51 -0.82 -9.36 17.26
CA TYR A 51 0.02 -10.29 16.48
C TYR A 51 1.26 -9.61 15.93
N MET A 52 1.15 -8.35 15.51
CA MET A 52 2.27 -7.53 15.06
C MET A 52 3.13 -6.96 16.21
N GLY A 53 2.96 -7.46 17.43
CA GLY A 53 3.71 -7.02 18.61
C GLY A 53 3.33 -5.63 19.11
N GLY A 54 2.13 -5.13 18.78
CA GLY A 54 1.66 -3.81 19.20
C GLY A 54 2.37 -2.63 18.53
N ALA A 55 3.12 -2.89 17.45
CA ALA A 55 3.84 -1.84 16.71
C ALA A 55 2.91 -0.84 15.98
N LYS A 56 1.63 -1.21 15.81
CA LYS A 56 0.57 -0.42 15.20
C LYS A 56 -0.69 -0.53 16.05
N SER A 57 -1.47 0.55 16.14
CA SER A 57 -2.77 0.51 16.82
C SER A 57 -3.83 -0.21 15.98
N ALA A 58 -4.92 -0.66 16.62
CA ALA A 58 -6.05 -1.27 15.92
C ALA A 58 -6.63 -0.32 14.84
N ASP A 59 -6.67 0.98 15.10
CA ASP A 59 -7.10 1.99 14.12
C ASP A 59 -6.13 2.15 12.95
N GLU A 60 -4.81 2.09 13.20
CA GLU A 60 -3.82 2.10 12.12
C GLU A 60 -3.92 0.86 11.23
N VAL A 61 -4.12 -0.31 11.84
CA VAL A 61 -4.34 -1.57 11.14
C VAL A 61 -5.60 -1.51 10.29
N ARG A 62 -6.71 -1.02 10.85
CA ARG A 62 -7.97 -0.87 10.13
C ARG A 62 -7.83 0.08 8.94
N ARG A 63 -7.22 1.24 9.11
CA ARG A 63 -7.01 2.21 8.01
C ARG A 63 -6.12 1.62 6.90
N HIS A 64 -5.11 0.83 7.26
CA HIS A 64 -4.27 0.15 6.27
C HIS A 64 -5.05 -0.92 5.49
N PHE A 65 -5.93 -1.66 6.16
CA PHE A 65 -6.83 -2.59 5.49
C PHE A 65 -7.79 -1.90 4.52
N GLU A 66 -8.38 -0.77 4.92
CA GLU A 66 -9.28 0.01 4.05
C GLU A 66 -8.55 0.51 2.78
N GLN A 67 -7.29 0.91 2.90
CA GLN A 67 -6.44 1.27 1.74
C GLN A 67 -6.19 0.08 0.83
N LEU A 68 -5.84 -1.08 1.41
CA LEU A 68 -5.63 -2.31 0.64
C LEU A 68 -6.89 -2.72 -0.14
N VAL A 69 -8.08 -2.61 0.47
CA VAL A 69 -9.35 -2.89 -0.20
C VAL A 69 -9.60 -1.91 -1.36
N ALA A 70 -9.32 -0.63 -1.15
CA ALA A 70 -9.46 0.37 -2.21
C ALA A 70 -8.52 0.09 -3.39
N ASP A 71 -7.25 -0.28 -3.11
CA ASP A 71 -6.27 -0.64 -4.14
C ASP A 71 -6.71 -1.86 -4.94
N VAL A 72 -7.17 -2.93 -4.28
CA VAL A 72 -7.71 -4.12 -4.95
C VAL A 72 -8.88 -3.75 -5.85
N ALA A 73 -9.82 -2.93 -5.36
CA ALA A 73 -10.95 -2.48 -6.15
C ALA A 73 -10.53 -1.65 -7.38
N GLN A 74 -9.46 -0.85 -7.29
CA GLN A 74 -8.92 -0.14 -8.46
C GLN A 74 -8.30 -1.10 -9.48
N ILE A 75 -7.60 -2.14 -9.03
CA ILE A 75 -7.02 -3.18 -9.89
C ILE A 75 -8.14 -3.92 -10.62
N GLU A 76 -9.16 -4.39 -9.90
CA GLU A 76 -10.31 -5.12 -10.45
C GLU A 76 -11.13 -4.27 -11.43
N ALA A 77 -11.23 -2.95 -11.18
CA ALA A 77 -11.88 -2.01 -12.09
C ALA A 77 -11.06 -1.69 -13.35
N GLY A 78 -9.87 -2.29 -13.53
CA GLY A 78 -8.98 -2.03 -14.66
C GLY A 78 -8.40 -0.61 -14.67
N ARG A 79 -8.38 0.07 -13.51
CA ARG A 79 -7.87 1.44 -13.36
C ARG A 79 -6.36 1.49 -13.09
N VAL A 80 -5.70 0.34 -13.00
CA VAL A 80 -4.24 0.24 -12.92
C VAL A 80 -3.70 -0.07 -14.32
N PRO A 81 -2.86 0.80 -14.90
CA PRO A 81 -2.26 0.53 -16.20
C PRO A 81 -1.39 -0.73 -16.12
N PHE A 82 -1.63 -1.67 -17.02
CA PHE A 82 -0.77 -2.86 -17.11
C PHE A 82 0.67 -2.43 -17.41
N PRO A 83 1.66 -3.01 -16.70
CA PRO A 83 3.04 -2.81 -17.08
C PRO A 83 3.21 -3.23 -18.54
N ARG A 84 3.82 -2.36 -19.35
CA ARG A 84 4.29 -2.74 -20.67
C ARG A 84 5.52 -3.62 -20.44
N TYR A 85 5.29 -4.89 -20.15
CA TYR A 85 6.34 -5.89 -20.20
C TYR A 85 6.87 -5.83 -21.63
N ALA A 86 8.13 -5.40 -21.78
CA ALA A 86 8.78 -5.48 -23.07
C ALA A 86 8.78 -6.96 -23.44
N ALA A 87 7.94 -7.34 -24.40
CA ALA A 87 8.31 -8.45 -25.24
C ALA A 87 9.57 -7.96 -25.96
N ASP A 88 10.70 -8.59 -25.67
CA ASP A 88 11.85 -8.53 -26.55
C ASP A 88 11.39 -9.06 -27.92
N ASP A 89 10.87 -8.19 -28.78
CA ASP A 89 10.56 -8.52 -30.16
C ASP A 89 11.20 -7.47 -31.07
N ASP A 90 12.45 -7.79 -31.41
CA ASP A 90 12.98 -7.62 -32.75
C ASP A 90 12.01 -8.24 -33.76
N ALA A 91 11.09 -7.45 -34.31
CA ALA A 91 10.43 -7.77 -35.59
C ALA A 91 9.69 -6.55 -36.14
N ALA A 92 10.37 -5.87 -37.06
CA ALA A 92 9.77 -4.89 -37.94
C ALA A 92 8.59 -5.48 -38.74
N ALA A 93 7.55 -4.65 -38.91
CA ALA A 93 6.63 -4.61 -40.04
C ALA A 93 6.04 -5.94 -40.57
N ALA A 94 4.75 -6.20 -40.28
CA ALA A 94 3.77 -6.62 -41.30
C ALA A 94 2.35 -6.79 -40.72
N THR A 95 1.44 -5.95 -41.20
CA THR A 95 0.09 -6.29 -41.71
C THR A 95 -0.49 -7.68 -41.40
N SER A 96 -1.72 -7.66 -40.86
CA SER A 96 -2.87 -8.51 -41.22
C SER A 96 -2.74 -10.03 -41.09
N SER A 97 -3.40 -10.59 -40.05
CA SER A 97 -4.35 -11.72 -40.10
C SER A 97 -4.56 -12.23 -38.67
N ARG A 98 -5.67 -11.90 -38.00
CA ARG A 98 -6.91 -12.70 -37.97
C ARG A 98 -6.65 -14.17 -37.57
N THR A 99 -7.12 -14.53 -36.37
CA THR A 99 -7.36 -15.90 -35.83
C THR A 99 -6.11 -16.80 -35.75
N LYS A 100 -5.83 -17.51 -34.65
CA LYS A 100 -6.59 -18.66 -34.15
C LYS A 100 -6.34 -18.87 -32.64
N TYR A 101 -7.42 -18.91 -31.86
CA TYR A 101 -7.42 -19.51 -30.53
C TYR A 101 -7.43 -21.06 -30.64
N LEU A 102 -6.88 -21.71 -29.61
CA LEU A 102 -7.07 -23.11 -29.17
C LEU A 102 -6.40 -24.24 -30.01
N LYS A 103 -5.34 -24.82 -29.44
CA LYS A 103 -5.18 -26.29 -29.33
C LYS A 103 -4.07 -26.67 -28.33
N PHE A 104 -4.47 -27.19 -27.17
CA PHE A 104 -3.66 -28.16 -26.42
C PHE A 104 -4.27 -29.54 -26.72
N GLN A 105 -3.58 -30.31 -27.56
CA GLN A 105 -3.50 -31.77 -27.57
C GLN A 105 -2.10 -32.13 -28.06
#